data_AF-A0A7R8D6U3-F1
#
_entry.id   AF-A0A7R8D6U3-F1
#
_cell.length_a   1.000
_cell.length_b   1.000
_cell.length_c   1.000
_cell.angle_alpha   90.00
_cell.angle_beta   90.00
_cell.angle_gamma   90.00
#
_symmetry.space_group_name_H-M   'P 1'
#
loop_
_entity.id
_entity.type
_entity.pdbx_description
1 polymer ?
#
loop_
_entity_poly.entity_id
_entity_poly.type
_entity_poly.pdbx_seq_one_letter_code
_entity_poly.pdbx_strand_id
1 'polypeptide(L)'
;MPKTKATSSGYILSTYKLPSSTISLKPFQDLLLFQRDRELKLKPRLSSKSINLQKFEKMKVSFASHLLCHATGSEIRFLVDKFGYTESYLTAAWFYEQVGNWFDLMT
;
A
#
# COMPACT_ATOMS: atom_id res chain seq x y z
N MET A 1 -10.64 -0.09 18.30
CA MET A 1 -10.10 -0.60 17.02
C MET A 1 -9.73 0.59 16.14
N PRO A 2 -8.49 0.69 15.61
CA PRO A 2 -8.15 1.81 14.75
C PRO A 2 -8.87 1.66 13.40
N LYS A 3 -9.36 2.76 12.84
CA LYS A 3 -10.06 2.80 11.55
C LYS A 3 -9.09 2.31 10.46
N THR A 4 -9.29 1.10 9.94
CA THR A 4 -8.43 0.46 8.92
C THR A 4 -8.77 0.85 7.47
N LYS A 5 -9.64 1.85 7.31
CA LYS A 5 -10.17 2.30 6.02
C LYS A 5 -10.19 3.82 5.98
N ALA A 6 -9.65 4.38 4.90
CA ALA A 6 -9.78 5.79 4.54
C ALA A 6 -10.67 5.92 3.30
N THR A 7 -11.44 6.99 3.20
CA THR A 7 -12.37 7.22 2.09
C THR A 7 -11.89 8.40 1.24
N SER A 8 -11.82 8.23 -0.08
CA SER A 8 -11.48 9.31 -1.02
C SER A 8 -12.69 10.12 -1.46
N SER A 9 -12.47 11.40 -1.78
CA SER A 9 -13.52 12.30 -2.30
C SER A 9 -13.96 11.90 -3.71
N GLY A 10 -15.24 12.12 -4.04
CA GLY A 10 -15.82 11.76 -5.35
C GLY A 10 -15.10 12.39 -6.55
N TYR A 11 -14.54 13.59 -6.38
CA TYR A 11 -13.72 14.26 -7.41
C TYR A 11 -12.45 13.48 -7.77
N ILE A 12 -11.80 12.87 -6.78
CA ILE A 12 -10.56 12.09 -6.98
C ILE A 12 -10.89 10.82 -7.76
N LEU A 13 -12.03 10.20 -7.46
CA LEU A 13 -12.46 8.96 -8.14
C LEU A 13 -12.70 9.17 -9.63
N SER A 14 -13.39 10.25 -10.01
CA SER A 14 -13.66 10.55 -11.42
C SER A 14 -12.40 10.96 -12.17
N THR A 15 -11.56 11.81 -11.56
CA THR A 15 -10.34 12.33 -12.19
C THR A 15 -9.33 11.23 -12.47
N TYR A 16 -9.10 10.33 -11.51
CA TYR A 16 -8.09 9.28 -11.60
C TYR A 16 -8.67 7.90 -11.99
N LYS A 17 -9.97 7.84 -12.33
CA LYS A 17 -10.70 6.62 -12.72
C LYS A 17 -10.46 5.45 -11.76
N LEU A 18 -10.57 5.72 -10.46
CA LEU A 18 -10.28 4.72 -9.43
C LEU A 18 -11.50 3.80 -9.21
N PRO A 19 -11.29 2.48 -9.09
CA PRO A 19 -12.37 1.50 -8.99
C PRO A 19 -13.05 1.44 -7.61
N SER A 20 -12.49 2.09 -6.58
CA SER A 20 -13.07 2.12 -5.24
C SER A 20 -12.85 3.46 -4.55
N SER A 21 -13.80 3.85 -3.70
CA SER A 21 -13.69 4.98 -2.79
C SER A 21 -12.92 4.67 -1.51
N THR A 22 -12.58 3.40 -1.27
CA THR A 22 -11.98 2.95 -0.01
C THR A 22 -10.53 2.55 -0.21
N ILE A 23 -9.65 3.16 0.58
CA ILE A 23 -8.25 2.76 0.70
C ILE A 23 -8.15 1.85 1.93
N SER A 24 -7.62 0.64 1.72
CA SER A 24 -7.48 -0.39 2.76
C SER A 24 -6.04 -0.87 2.86
N LEU A 25 -5.68 -1.40 4.04
CA LEU A 25 -4.43 -2.12 4.28
C LEU A 25 -4.45 -3.58 3.81
N LYS A 26 -5.62 -4.11 3.41
CA LYS A 26 -5.76 -5.48 2.91
C LYS A 26 -4.83 -5.81 1.73
N PRO A 27 -4.67 -4.96 0.69
CA PRO A 27 -3.74 -5.20 -0.42
C PRO A 27 -2.31 -5.44 0.04
N PHE A 28 -1.90 -4.72 1.10
CA PHE A 28 -0.58 -4.87 1.68
C PHE A 28 -0.45 -6.20 2.47
N GLN A 29 -1.47 -6.57 3.24
CA GLN A 29 -1.48 -7.85 3.96
C GLN A 29 -1.37 -9.02 2.98
N ASP A 30 -2.10 -8.95 1.87
CA ASP A 30 -2.07 -9.96 0.83
C ASP A 30 -0.73 -10.00 0.10
N LEU A 31 -0.09 -8.84 -0.13
CA LEU A 31 1.28 -8.78 -0.67
C LEU A 31 2.29 -9.44 0.28
N LEU A 32 2.18 -9.23 1.60
CA LEU A 32 3.03 -9.90 2.58
C LEU A 32 2.83 -11.42 2.57
N LEU A 33 1.58 -11.87 2.48
CA LEU A 33 1.26 -13.30 2.37
C LEU A 33 1.81 -13.89 1.07
N PHE A 34 1.65 -13.19 -0.04
CA PHE A 34 2.11 -13.61 -1.36
C PHE A 34 3.62 -13.86 -1.42
N GLN A 35 4.41 -13.05 -0.70
CA GLN A 35 5.88 -13.17 -0.67
C GLN A 35 6.42 -13.96 0.52
N ARG A 36 5.56 -14.49 1.41
CA ARG A 36 6.01 -15.18 2.63
C ARG A 36 6.81 -16.43 2.32
N ASP A 37 6.31 -17.22 1.38
CA ASP A 37 6.80 -18.57 1.07
C ASP A 37 7.61 -18.60 -0.24
N ARG A 38 8.04 -17.43 -0.75
CA ARG A 38 8.85 -17.28 -1.96
C ARG A 38 10.30 -16.96 -1.60
N GLU A 39 11.25 -17.64 -2.25
CA GLU A 39 12.67 -17.32 -2.13
C GLU A 39 12.97 -15.90 -2.63
N LEU A 40 12.37 -15.54 -3.77
CA LEU A 40 12.46 -14.20 -4.34
C LEU A 40 11.26 -13.36 -3.91
N LYS A 41 11.51 -12.40 -3.02
CA LYS A 41 10.51 -11.45 -2.53
C LYS A 41 10.44 -10.24 -3.45
N LEU A 42 9.22 -9.85 -3.79
CA LEU A 42 8.97 -8.59 -4.51
C LEU A 42 9.47 -7.39 -3.69
N LYS A 43 9.24 -7.43 -2.37
CA LYS A 43 9.70 -6.37 -1.46
C LYS A 43 10.34 -6.91 -0.19
N PRO A 44 11.66 -7.14 -0.19
CA PRO A 44 12.37 -7.76 0.93
C PRO A 44 12.39 -6.91 2.21
N ARG A 45 12.29 -5.57 2.08
CA ARG A 45 12.25 -4.64 3.22
C ARG A 45 10.87 -4.51 3.85
N LEU A 46 9.84 -5.10 3.24
CA LEU A 46 8.47 -5.06 3.73
C LEU A 46 8.27 -6.15 4.78
N SER A 47 7.73 -5.77 5.94
CA SER A 47 7.42 -6.73 6.99
C SER A 47 6.08 -6.42 7.65
N SER A 48 5.53 -7.38 8.38
CA SER A 48 4.32 -7.19 9.18
C SER A 48 4.46 -6.10 10.24
N LYS A 49 5.69 -5.78 10.66
CA LYS A 49 5.99 -4.67 11.60
C LYS A 49 5.64 -3.31 11.01
N SER A 50 5.57 -3.17 9.69
CA SER A 50 5.16 -1.91 9.03
C SER A 50 3.69 -1.55 9.27
N ILE A 51 2.84 -2.52 9.65
CA ILE A 51 1.43 -2.27 9.98
C ILE A 51 1.16 -2.49 11.47
N ASN A 52 1.75 -3.55 12.04
CA ASN A 52 1.55 -3.94 13.43
C ASN A 52 2.66 -3.31 14.30
N LEU A 53 2.63 -1.99 14.40
CA LEU A 53 3.63 -1.20 15.12
C LEU A 53 3.45 -1.33 16.64
N GLN A 54 4.51 -1.73 17.34
CA GLN A 54 4.60 -1.61 18.80
C GLN A 54 4.76 -0.15 19.25
N LYS A 55 4.62 0.11 20.56
CA LYS A 55 4.60 1.48 21.14
C LYS A 55 5.78 2.35 20.66
N PHE A 56 6.99 1.80 20.65
CA PHE A 56 8.20 2.52 20.23
C PHE A 56 8.41 2.52 18.70
N GLU A 57 7.83 1.56 17.99
CA GLU A 57 7.96 1.45 16.54
C GLU A 57 7.13 2.52 15.80
N LYS A 58 6.09 3.06 16.43
CA LYS A 58 5.28 4.17 15.90
C LYS A 58 6.08 5.44 15.59
N MET A 59 7.24 5.61 16.23
CA MET A 59 8.13 6.76 15.99
C MET A 59 9.07 6.56 14.79
N LYS A 60 9.21 5.33 14.29
CA LYS A 60 10.11 5.02 13.18
C LYS A 60 9.44 5.33 11.85
N VAL A 61 9.73 6.52 11.33
CA VAL A 61 9.26 6.99 10.00
C VAL A 61 9.66 6.03 8.89
N SER A 62 10.79 5.32 9.03
CA SER A 62 11.23 4.30 8.07
C SER A 62 10.21 3.18 7.83
N PHE A 63 9.39 2.83 8.83
CA PHE A 63 8.32 1.84 8.61
C PHE A 63 7.20 2.38 7.74
N ALA A 64 6.84 3.65 7.93
CA ALA A 64 5.85 4.33 7.11
C ALA A 64 6.36 4.55 5.68
N SER A 65 7.62 4.97 5.51
CA SER A 65 8.17 5.20 4.16
C SER A 65 8.40 3.90 3.38
N HIS A 66 8.71 2.78 4.04
CA HIS A 66 8.75 1.48 3.37
C HIS A 66 7.36 1.01 2.90
N LEU A 67 6.30 1.38 3.62
CA LEU A 67 4.91 1.07 3.27
C LEU A 67 4.37 2.02 2.20
N LEU A 68 4.52 3.32 2.39
CA LEU A 68 3.96 4.40 1.58
C LEU A 68 4.98 4.88 0.55
N CYS A 69 5.36 4.00 -0.38
CA CYS A 69 6.24 4.37 -1.47
C CYS A 69 5.79 3.77 -2.81
N HIS A 70 6.35 4.32 -3.89
CA HIS A 70 6.04 3.93 -5.26
C HIS A 70 6.16 2.41 -5.49
N ALA A 71 7.19 1.77 -4.94
CA ALA A 71 7.39 0.33 -5.07
C ALA A 71 6.19 -0.48 -4.55
N THR A 72 5.61 -0.11 -3.40
CA THR A 72 4.43 -0.83 -2.86
C THR A 72 3.24 -0.76 -3.82
N GLY A 73 3.00 0.41 -4.42
CA GLY A 73 1.92 0.57 -5.38
C GLY A 73 2.13 -0.27 -6.64
N SER A 74 3.34 -0.23 -7.20
CA SER A 74 3.71 -1.05 -8.36
C SER A 74 3.55 -2.55 -8.10
N GLU A 75 3.91 -3.04 -6.92
CA GLU A 75 3.79 -4.45 -6.55
C GLU A 75 2.32 -4.86 -6.38
N ILE A 76 1.49 -3.99 -5.81
CA ILE A 76 0.04 -4.25 -5.70
C ILE A 76 -0.60 -4.28 -7.09
N ARG A 77 -0.22 -3.37 -8.01
CA ARG A 77 -0.68 -3.43 -9.42
C ARG A 77 -0.26 -4.75 -10.07
N PHE A 78 0.98 -5.18 -9.86
CA PHE A 78 1.46 -6.46 -10.35
C PHE A 78 0.63 -7.65 -9.84
N LEU A 79 0.19 -7.63 -8.57
CA LEU A 79 -0.72 -8.65 -8.04
C LEU A 79 -2.08 -8.65 -8.74
N VAL A 80 -2.67 -7.47 -8.97
CA VAL A 80 -3.93 -7.36 -9.72
C VAL A 80 -3.75 -7.90 -11.14
N ASP A 81 -2.73 -7.44 -11.85
CA ASP A 81 -2.53 -7.73 -13.28
C ASP A 81 -2.10 -9.18 -13.56
N LYS A 82 -1.30 -9.79 -12.69
CA LYS A 82 -0.71 -11.13 -12.92
C LYS A 82 -1.35 -12.24 -12.11
N PHE A 83 -2.01 -11.91 -11.00
CA PHE A 83 -2.57 -12.91 -10.09
C PHE A 83 -4.07 -12.73 -9.86
N GLY A 84 -4.73 -11.79 -10.55
CA GLY A 84 -6.19 -11.65 -10.54
C GLY A 84 -6.76 -11.14 -9.21
N TYR A 85 -5.96 -10.40 -8.43
CA TYR A 85 -6.46 -9.74 -7.24
C TYR A 85 -7.50 -8.66 -7.60
N THR A 86 -8.39 -8.33 -6.66
CA THR A 86 -9.52 -7.44 -6.94
C THR A 86 -9.07 -6.06 -7.41
N GLU A 87 -9.74 -5.50 -8.42
CA GLU A 87 -9.41 -4.19 -8.97
C GLU A 87 -9.49 -3.06 -7.92
N SER A 88 -10.29 -3.23 -6.87
CA SER A 88 -10.33 -2.25 -5.76
C SER A 88 -8.96 -1.98 -5.14
N TYR A 89 -7.99 -2.90 -5.28
CA TYR A 89 -6.61 -2.74 -4.81
C TYR A 89 -5.84 -1.68 -5.59
N LEU A 90 -6.22 -1.39 -6.84
CA LEU A 90 -5.62 -0.34 -7.66
C LEU A 90 -5.79 1.04 -7.02
N THR A 91 -6.89 1.26 -6.28
CA THR A 91 -7.12 2.49 -5.52
C THR A 91 -6.05 2.67 -4.44
N ALA A 92 -5.72 1.60 -3.72
CA ALA A 92 -4.69 1.63 -2.70
C ALA A 92 -3.29 1.79 -3.33
N ALA A 93 -3.04 1.11 -4.46
CA ALA A 93 -1.78 1.23 -5.19
C ALA A 93 -1.53 2.68 -5.63
N TRP A 94 -2.52 3.31 -6.27
CA TRP A 94 -2.48 4.71 -6.65
C TRP A 94 -2.18 5.62 -5.46
N PHE A 95 -2.87 5.40 -4.33
CA PHE A 95 -2.66 6.21 -3.12
C PHE A 95 -1.21 6.10 -2.61
N TYR A 96 -0.66 4.89 -2.51
CA TYR A 96 0.72 4.68 -2.06
C TYR A 96 1.75 5.31 -3.00
N GLU A 97 1.50 5.31 -4.31
CA GLU A 97 2.33 6.02 -5.28
C GLU A 97 2.26 7.53 -5.11
N GLN A 98 1.07 8.10 -4.91
CA GLN A 98 0.92 9.54 -4.70
C GLN A 98 1.63 10.01 -3.43
N VAL A 99 1.45 9.28 -2.32
CA VAL A 99 2.11 9.63 -1.05
C VAL A 99 3.62 9.45 -1.15
N GLY A 100 4.08 8.38 -1.82
CA GLY A 100 5.50 8.16 -2.06
C GLY A 100 6.13 9.30 -2.86
N ASN A 101 5.53 9.67 -3.98
CA ASN A 101 6.00 10.78 -4.81
C ASN A 101 6.00 12.11 -4.05
N TRP A 102 4.96 12.38 -3.26
CA TRP A 102 4.94 13.56 -2.40
C TRP A 102 6.07 13.55 -1.37
N PHE A 103 6.32 12.41 -0.73
CA PHE A 103 7.38 12.28 0.28
C PHE A 103 8.78 12.48 -0.34
N ASP A 104 9.01 11.89 -1.52
CA ASP A 104 10.26 12.01 -2.28
C ASP A 104 10.50 13.43 -2.81
N LEU A 105 9.43 14.18 -3.13
CA LEU A 105 9.56 15.59 -3.55
C LEU A 105 9.87 16.54 -2.38
N MET A 106 9.47 16.17 -1.16
CA MET A 106 9.59 17.02 0.03
C MET A 106 10.86 16.74 0.84
N THR A 107 11.59 15.67 0.54
CA THR A 107 12.77 15.19 1.28
C THR A 107 13.99 15.13 0.39
#